data_AF-A0A965U093-F1
#
_entry.id   AF-A0A965U093-F1
#
_cell.length_a   1.000
_cell.length_b   1.000
_cell.length_c   1.000
_cell.angle_alpha   90.00
_cell.angle_beta   90.00
_cell.angle_gamma   90.00
#
_symmetry.space_group_name_H-M   'P 1'
#
loop_
_entity.id
_entity.type
_entity.pdbx_description
1 polymer ?
#
loop_
_entity_poly.entity_id
_entity_poly.type
_entity_poly.pdbx_seq_one_letter_code
_entity_poly.pdbx_strand_id
1 'polypeptide(L)'
;MMTKRKDGLLMRKCFALLKKCTAPLWLALALVLALGLCACSAPVTPAVSDSTSESTTQTTTLPQTTEPPKPVRLRIAAVGDNLLHNTVSKDCLTDGGEYDYSKLYENLAPLLAGCDVAFINEEVPLAGEIGAYPSLSAAGTVAQALRGAGFNVVNQASNHSLDKGQKGLLRSLDTLNETGFDAILGAFRTEEEANAQQIIEKQGVRIGFLSYTYGLNGYSLPQDKPWLVSLIDNEKIKSDLAALRPNCDYLIVSMHWGNEYQTEPSDGQRTLAQMLADEGADLIIGHHPHVLQPLEQLTAQDGREVTCVYSLGNYVSGQHKRATMLGGLLSVEVDVYPDGRRETAQAGVVPLVTHYEGKAARYAVIPLDAYTEELAAVHGIKNFTDPVSLGYFDKLAQQVLGEARLTSEELSSHEH
;
A
#
# COMPACT_ATOMS: atom_id res chain seq x y z
N MET A 1 43.87 42.14 -31.67
CA MET A 1 45.13 41.68 -31.05
C MET A 1 44.86 40.31 -30.46
N MET A 2 45.19 39.25 -31.22
CA MET A 2 46.42 38.45 -31.03
C MET A 2 46.48 37.92 -29.60
N THR A 3 46.47 36.64 -29.28
CA THR A 3 46.75 35.35 -29.96
C THR A 3 46.71 34.32 -28.81
N LYS A 4 46.53 33.01 -28.90
CA LYS A 4 46.63 31.95 -29.93
C LYS A 4 46.16 30.67 -29.18
N ARG A 5 45.33 29.82 -29.81
CA ARG A 5 45.67 28.47 -30.35
C ARG A 5 46.03 27.41 -29.29
N LYS A 6 45.66 26.14 -29.37
CA LYS A 6 44.97 25.33 -30.39
C LYS A 6 44.71 23.95 -29.78
N ASP A 7 43.60 23.35 -30.18
CA ASP A 7 43.42 21.99 -30.69
C ASP A 7 44.28 20.84 -30.14
N GLY A 8 43.59 19.79 -29.67
CA GLY A 8 43.51 18.56 -30.48
C GLY A 8 44.30 17.35 -29.98
N LEU A 9 43.55 16.38 -29.47
CA LEU A 9 43.57 14.97 -29.87
C LEU A 9 44.89 14.18 -29.66
N LEU A 10 44.87 13.14 -28.82
CA LEU A 10 45.23 11.79 -29.27
C LEU A 10 44.89 10.69 -28.25
N MET A 11 44.24 9.66 -28.79
CA MET A 11 43.92 8.37 -28.20
C MET A 11 45.07 7.38 -28.49
N ARG A 12 45.24 6.40 -27.59
CA ARG A 12 45.80 5.03 -27.75
C ARG A 12 47.24 4.71 -27.29
N LYS A 13 47.27 3.62 -26.46
CA LYS A 13 48.22 2.47 -26.44
C LYS A 13 49.57 2.72 -25.72
N CYS A 14 50.20 1.82 -24.97
CA CYS A 14 50.16 0.35 -24.83
C CYS A 14 50.99 -0.11 -23.60
N PHE A 15 50.65 -1.29 -23.04
CA PHE A 15 51.50 -2.36 -22.48
C PHE A 15 52.47 -2.19 -21.28
N ALA A 16 52.12 -2.91 -20.20
CA ALA A 16 52.82 -4.07 -19.60
C ALA A 16 54.00 -3.92 -18.63
N LEU A 17 54.13 -5.00 -17.80
CA LEU A 17 55.24 -5.47 -16.92
C LEU A 17 55.13 -5.01 -15.45
N LEU A 18 55.32 -5.81 -14.39
CA LEU A 18 55.59 -7.26 -14.17
C LEU A 18 55.48 -7.55 -12.63
N LYS A 19 54.98 -8.74 -12.24
CA LYS A 19 55.47 -9.73 -11.21
C LYS A 19 56.15 -9.23 -9.91
N LYS A 20 56.11 -9.83 -8.71
CA LYS A 20 55.74 -11.15 -8.12
C LYS A 20 56.13 -11.08 -6.62
N CYS A 21 55.43 -11.78 -5.71
CA CYS A 21 55.92 -12.39 -4.44
C CYS A 21 54.78 -13.34 -3.95
N THR A 22 54.85 -14.68 -4.05
CA THR A 22 55.39 -15.70 -3.10
C THR A 22 54.96 -15.46 -1.63
N ALA A 23 54.39 -16.36 -0.82
CA ALA A 23 54.02 -17.79 -0.84
C ALA A 23 53.12 -18.08 0.42
N PRO A 24 52.56 -19.29 0.65
CA PRO A 24 51.39 -19.59 1.50
C PRO A 24 51.70 -20.30 2.85
N LEU A 25 50.73 -20.43 3.78
CA LEU A 25 50.63 -21.55 4.74
C LEU A 25 49.30 -21.56 5.57
N TRP A 26 48.87 -22.77 5.96
CA TRP A 26 47.85 -23.17 6.97
C TRP A 26 46.38 -23.39 6.53
N LEU A 27 45.96 -24.66 6.34
CA LEU A 27 45.21 -25.46 7.35
C LEU A 27 44.81 -26.84 6.77
N ALA A 28 45.17 -27.91 7.49
CA ALA A 28 44.63 -29.27 7.45
C ALA A 28 44.42 -29.67 8.93
N LEU A 29 43.53 -30.55 9.40
CA LEU A 29 42.79 -31.68 8.84
C LEU A 29 41.63 -32.02 9.83
N ALA A 30 40.62 -32.74 9.35
CA ALA A 30 39.41 -33.18 10.05
C ALA A 30 39.55 -34.48 10.87
N LEU A 31 38.57 -34.68 11.78
CA LEU A 31 37.87 -35.88 12.30
C LEU A 31 38.58 -37.26 12.41
N VAL A 32 38.29 -38.00 13.50
CA VAL A 32 37.59 -39.33 13.51
C VAL A 32 37.44 -39.90 14.94
N LEU A 33 36.23 -40.38 15.25
CA LEU A 33 35.78 -41.20 16.40
C LEU A 33 36.38 -42.63 16.40
N ALA A 34 36.51 -43.25 17.57
CA ALA A 34 36.21 -44.69 17.74
C ALA A 34 35.96 -45.09 19.22
N LEU A 35 34.88 -45.85 19.41
CA LEU A 35 34.42 -46.51 20.64
C LEU A 35 35.32 -47.69 21.06
N GLY A 36 35.30 -48.02 22.36
CA GLY A 36 35.73 -49.30 22.91
C GLY A 36 34.92 -49.67 24.16
N LEU A 37 33.99 -50.61 24.01
CA LEU A 37 33.12 -51.22 25.03
C LEU A 37 33.79 -52.42 25.72
N CYS A 38 33.14 -52.87 26.80
CA CYS A 38 33.27 -54.16 27.51
C CYS A 38 34.38 -54.23 28.58
N ALA A 39 34.22 -54.89 29.73
CA ALA A 39 33.12 -55.49 30.48
C ALA A 39 33.78 -56.09 31.73
N CYS A 40 33.14 -56.08 32.90
CA CYS A 40 33.40 -57.09 33.93
C CYS A 40 32.21 -57.15 34.91
N SER A 41 31.64 -58.35 34.98
CA SER A 41 30.49 -58.76 35.77
C SER A 41 30.87 -59.13 37.20
N ALA A 42 29.93 -59.01 38.14
CA ALA A 42 29.78 -59.97 39.24
C ALA A 42 28.33 -59.99 39.77
N PRO A 43 27.82 -61.14 40.26
CA PRO A 43 26.40 -61.41 40.46
C PRO A 43 25.97 -61.32 41.93
N VAL A 44 24.72 -60.93 42.20
CA VAL A 44 24.06 -61.18 43.50
C VAL A 44 22.60 -61.61 43.28
N THR A 45 22.26 -62.70 43.96
CA THR A 45 21.01 -63.46 44.06
C THR A 45 19.78 -62.65 44.51
N PRO A 46 18.55 -63.12 44.21
CA PRO A 46 17.31 -62.39 44.46
C PRO A 46 16.82 -62.59 45.89
N ALA A 47 16.44 -61.50 46.55
CA ALA A 47 15.60 -61.55 47.74
C ALA A 47 14.14 -61.36 47.30
N VAL A 48 13.31 -62.34 47.63
CA VAL A 48 11.85 -62.27 47.54
C VAL A 48 11.37 -61.34 48.64
N SER A 49 10.73 -60.25 48.26
CA SER A 49 9.91 -59.43 49.16
C SER A 49 8.59 -59.16 48.47
N ASP A 50 7.53 -59.69 49.07
CA ASP A 50 6.14 -59.33 48.81
C ASP A 50 5.99 -57.81 48.78
N SER A 51 5.64 -57.26 47.62
CA SER A 51 4.96 -55.99 47.53
C SER A 51 3.73 -56.16 46.65
N THR A 52 2.59 -55.97 47.30
CA THR A 52 1.25 -55.80 46.78
C THR A 52 1.21 -55.12 45.42
N SER A 53 0.65 -55.83 44.44
CA SER A 53 0.24 -55.27 43.15
C SER A 53 -0.84 -54.21 43.35
N GLU A 54 -0.48 -52.94 43.24
CA GLU A 54 -1.40 -51.92 42.75
C GLU A 54 -1.29 -51.89 41.22
N SER A 55 -2.30 -52.43 40.55
CA SER A 55 -2.47 -52.29 39.11
C SER A 55 -2.93 -50.86 38.83
N THR A 56 -1.98 -49.93 38.78
CA THR A 56 -2.24 -48.59 38.26
C THR A 56 -2.38 -48.71 36.75
N THR A 57 -3.63 -48.75 36.27
CA THR A 57 -3.93 -48.65 34.85
C THR A 57 -3.47 -47.26 34.38
N GLN A 58 -2.23 -47.17 33.88
CA GLN A 58 -1.78 -46.00 33.15
C GLN A 58 -2.64 -45.88 31.90
N THR A 59 -3.66 -45.03 31.98
CA THR A 59 -4.37 -44.57 30.80
C THR A 59 -3.39 -43.70 30.04
N THR A 60 -2.75 -44.27 29.02
CA THR A 60 -1.96 -43.50 28.06
C THR A 60 -2.92 -42.61 27.29
N THR A 61 -3.13 -41.38 27.78
CA THR A 61 -3.82 -40.34 27.02
C THR A 61 -2.95 -40.06 25.80
N LEU A 62 -3.39 -40.53 24.64
CA LEU A 62 -2.84 -40.10 23.35
C LEU A 62 -2.82 -38.56 23.34
N PRO A 63 -1.72 -37.91 22.90
CA PRO A 63 -1.73 -36.47 22.77
C PRO A 63 -2.89 -36.08 21.86
N GLN A 64 -3.85 -35.33 22.40
CA GLN A 64 -4.89 -34.71 21.59
C GLN A 64 -4.17 -33.90 20.53
N THR A 65 -4.34 -34.30 19.27
CA THR A 65 -3.95 -33.49 18.13
C THR A 65 -4.81 -32.23 18.23
N THR A 66 -4.26 -31.18 18.81
CA THR A 66 -4.90 -29.86 18.85
C THR A 66 -5.08 -29.44 17.41
N GLU A 67 -6.34 -29.30 16.98
CA GLU A 67 -6.69 -28.72 15.69
C GLU A 67 -5.89 -27.42 15.53
N PRO A 68 -5.21 -27.20 14.38
CA PRO A 68 -4.42 -25.99 14.20
C PRO A 68 -5.30 -24.76 14.45
N PRO A 69 -4.75 -23.70 15.07
CA PRO A 69 -5.53 -22.52 15.40
C PRO A 69 -6.16 -21.93 14.13
N LYS A 70 -7.46 -21.63 14.20
CA LYS A 70 -8.19 -21.04 13.08
C LYS A 70 -7.69 -19.61 12.82
N PRO A 71 -7.54 -19.18 11.57
CA PRO A 71 -7.16 -17.82 11.26
C PRO A 71 -8.32 -16.85 11.52
N VAL A 72 -7.98 -15.58 11.72
CA VAL A 72 -8.89 -14.45 11.59
C VAL A 72 -8.80 -13.94 10.16
N ARG A 73 -9.93 -13.80 9.47
CA ARG A 73 -9.97 -13.24 8.12
C ARG A 73 -10.21 -11.75 8.17
N LEU A 74 -9.30 -10.97 7.59
CA LEU A 74 -9.45 -9.54 7.37
C LEU A 74 -9.84 -9.24 5.93
N ARG A 75 -10.75 -8.28 5.75
CA ARG A 75 -11.11 -7.72 4.45
C ARG A 75 -10.58 -6.30 4.32
N ILE A 76 -9.73 -6.08 3.31
CA ILE A 76 -9.09 -4.80 3.05
C ILE A 76 -9.53 -4.30 1.68
N ALA A 77 -10.06 -3.09 1.66
CA ALA A 77 -10.38 -2.32 0.47
C ALA A 77 -9.48 -1.07 0.42
N ALA A 78 -8.96 -0.73 -0.76
CA ALA A 78 -8.22 0.51 -0.95
C ALA A 78 -8.51 1.14 -2.31
N VAL A 79 -8.65 2.46 -2.36
CA VAL A 79 -8.77 3.22 -3.61
C VAL A 79 -7.63 4.22 -3.77
N GLY A 80 -7.44 4.64 -5.02
CA GLY A 80 -6.42 5.57 -5.42
C GLY A 80 -6.71 7.03 -5.06
N ASP A 81 -6.18 7.92 -5.90
CA ASP A 81 -6.06 9.34 -5.62
C ASP A 81 -7.42 10.04 -5.59
N ASN A 82 -7.80 10.59 -4.43
CA ASN A 82 -8.92 11.52 -4.30
C ASN A 82 -8.47 12.92 -4.72
N LEU A 83 -8.23 13.09 -6.02
CA LEU A 83 -7.60 14.28 -6.59
C LEU A 83 -8.66 15.33 -6.97
N LEU A 84 -9.24 15.94 -5.94
CA LEU A 84 -10.34 16.89 -6.07
C LEU A 84 -9.87 18.22 -6.69
N HIS A 85 -10.01 18.32 -8.01
CA HIS A 85 -9.85 19.58 -8.73
C HIS A 85 -11.02 20.52 -8.42
N ASN A 86 -10.82 21.84 -8.58
CA ASN A 86 -11.89 22.83 -8.44
C ASN A 86 -13.13 22.52 -9.30
N THR A 87 -12.95 21.86 -10.45
CA THR A 87 -14.04 21.39 -11.31
C THR A 87 -14.89 20.30 -10.67
N VAL A 88 -14.27 19.37 -9.93
CA VAL A 88 -14.97 18.34 -9.14
C VAL A 88 -15.72 19.02 -7.99
N SER A 89 -15.05 19.87 -7.21
CA SER A 89 -15.70 20.61 -6.11
C SER A 89 -16.88 21.45 -6.60
N LYS A 90 -16.75 22.11 -7.76
CA LYS A 90 -17.82 22.91 -8.34
C LYS A 90 -19.07 22.08 -8.64
N ASP A 91 -18.91 20.85 -9.11
CA ASP A 91 -20.04 19.95 -9.38
C ASP A 91 -20.71 19.46 -8.09
N CYS A 92 -20.00 19.51 -6.97
CA CYS A 92 -20.50 19.20 -5.63
C CYS A 92 -21.14 20.41 -4.92
N LEU A 93 -21.17 21.60 -5.53
CA LEU A 93 -21.81 22.79 -4.95
C LEU A 93 -23.33 22.68 -5.09
N THR A 94 -24.03 22.72 -3.96
CA THR A 94 -25.50 22.70 -3.89
C THR A 94 -26.09 24.09 -4.14
N ASP A 95 -27.39 24.15 -4.46
CA ASP A 95 -28.13 25.41 -4.60
C ASP A 95 -28.13 26.27 -3.31
N GLY A 96 -27.94 25.63 -2.15
CA GLY A 96 -27.81 26.29 -0.86
C GLY A 96 -26.44 26.94 -0.61
N GLY A 97 -25.46 26.74 -1.52
CA GLY A 97 -24.10 27.26 -1.38
C GLY A 97 -23.16 26.38 -0.54
N GLU A 98 -23.62 25.21 -0.11
CA GLU A 98 -22.82 24.21 0.61
C GLU A 98 -22.26 23.16 -0.36
N TYR A 99 -21.16 22.51 0.01
CA TYR A 99 -20.58 21.43 -0.80
C TYR A 99 -20.98 20.06 -0.27
N ASP A 100 -21.62 19.25 -1.12
CA ASP A 100 -21.96 17.85 -0.86
C ASP A 100 -21.21 16.93 -1.84
N TYR A 101 -20.29 16.14 -1.30
CA TYR A 101 -19.45 15.21 -2.06
C TYR A 101 -19.99 13.77 -2.03
N SER A 102 -21.09 13.48 -1.33
CA SER A 102 -21.60 12.11 -1.10
C SER A 102 -21.77 11.32 -2.39
N LYS A 103 -22.28 11.96 -3.44
CA LYS A 103 -22.47 11.36 -4.78
C LYS A 103 -21.19 10.81 -5.42
N LEU A 104 -20.01 11.29 -5.03
CA LEU A 104 -18.75 10.79 -5.58
C LEU A 104 -18.46 9.37 -5.09
N TYR A 105 -19.00 9.00 -3.92
CA TYR A 105 -18.66 7.77 -3.21
C TYR A 105 -19.82 6.76 -3.14
N GLU A 106 -21.03 7.14 -3.56
CA GLU A 106 -22.25 6.35 -3.39
C GLU A 106 -22.20 4.97 -4.06
N ASN A 107 -21.61 4.86 -5.25
CA ASN A 107 -21.48 3.58 -5.96
C ASN A 107 -20.45 2.64 -5.34
N LEU A 108 -19.54 3.17 -4.53
CA LEU A 108 -18.51 2.39 -3.85
C LEU A 108 -18.95 1.95 -2.46
N ALA A 109 -19.81 2.72 -1.79
CA ALA A 109 -20.20 2.45 -0.40
C ALA A 109 -20.66 1.00 -0.13
N PRO A 110 -21.46 0.35 -1.00
CA PRO A 110 -21.80 -1.07 -0.82
C PRO A 110 -20.59 -2.00 -0.87
N LEU A 111 -19.57 -1.69 -1.68
CA LEU A 111 -18.36 -2.50 -1.83
C LEU A 111 -17.38 -2.35 -0.65
N LEU A 112 -17.56 -1.29 0.16
CA LEU A 112 -16.78 -1.07 1.39
C LEU A 112 -17.45 -1.67 2.62
N ALA A 113 -18.71 -2.12 2.49
CA ALA A 113 -19.45 -2.70 3.60
C ALA A 113 -18.75 -3.97 4.12
N GLY A 114 -18.54 -4.03 5.43
CA GLY A 114 -17.88 -5.18 6.07
C GLY A 114 -16.36 -5.25 5.87
N CYS A 115 -15.73 -4.27 5.22
CA CYS A 115 -14.26 -4.17 5.20
C CYS A 115 -13.74 -3.76 6.59
N ASP A 116 -12.72 -4.47 7.08
CA ASP A 116 -12.00 -4.11 8.30
C ASP A 116 -11.15 -2.85 8.09
N VAL A 117 -10.58 -2.72 6.88
CA VAL A 117 -9.85 -1.55 6.40
C VAL A 117 -10.47 -1.12 5.08
N ALA A 118 -10.98 0.10 5.02
CA ALA A 118 -11.36 0.81 3.82
C ALA A 118 -10.49 2.08 3.72
N PHE A 119 -9.46 1.99 2.89
CA PHE A 119 -8.40 2.98 2.72
C PHE A 119 -8.67 3.91 1.53
N ILE A 120 -8.38 5.20 1.67
CA ILE A 120 -8.33 6.16 0.57
C ILE A 120 -7.09 7.05 0.63
N ASN A 121 -6.50 7.32 -0.54
CA ASN A 121 -5.48 8.37 -0.69
C ASN A 121 -6.15 9.74 -0.85
N GLU A 122 -6.34 10.47 0.25
CA GLU A 122 -6.82 11.86 0.19
C GLU A 122 -5.65 12.77 -0.20
N GLU A 123 -5.48 12.93 -1.52
CA GLU A 123 -4.30 13.57 -2.08
C GLU A 123 -4.25 15.07 -1.83
N VAL A 124 -5.39 15.75 -1.80
CA VAL A 124 -5.47 17.21 -1.65
C VAL A 124 -5.79 17.61 -0.21
N PRO A 125 -5.32 18.78 0.27
CA PRO A 125 -5.66 19.23 1.61
C PRO A 125 -7.15 19.61 1.72
N LEU A 126 -7.79 19.20 2.80
CA LEU A 126 -9.15 19.61 3.18
C LEU A 126 -9.12 20.93 3.97
N ALA A 127 -8.51 21.97 3.38
CA ALA A 127 -8.27 23.24 4.08
C ALA A 127 -9.53 24.12 4.20
N GLY A 128 -10.66 23.71 3.61
CA GLY A 128 -11.95 24.39 3.67
C GLY A 128 -12.20 25.38 2.53
N GLU A 129 -11.15 25.87 1.88
CA GLU A 129 -11.25 26.66 0.65
C GLU A 129 -11.08 25.77 -0.59
N ILE A 130 -11.72 26.13 -1.70
CA ILE A 130 -11.54 25.42 -2.97
C ILE A 130 -10.31 25.97 -3.69
N GLY A 131 -9.30 25.11 -3.89
CA GLY A 131 -8.08 25.40 -4.64
C GLY A 131 -8.18 24.96 -6.10
N ALA A 132 -7.34 25.54 -6.95
CA ALA A 132 -7.21 25.16 -8.36
C ALA A 132 -5.74 24.90 -8.70
N TYR A 133 -5.48 24.05 -9.69
CA TYR A 133 -4.13 23.70 -10.09
C TYR A 133 -3.28 24.96 -10.38
N PRO A 134 -2.04 25.06 -9.89
CA PRO A 134 -1.25 24.00 -9.25
C PRO A 134 -1.39 23.88 -7.73
N SER A 135 -2.24 24.68 -7.08
CA SER A 135 -2.45 24.67 -5.61
C SER A 135 -3.90 24.29 -5.29
N LEU A 136 -4.13 22.99 -5.20
CA LEU A 136 -5.39 22.33 -4.92
C LEU A 136 -5.76 22.42 -3.43
N SER A 137 -7.06 22.30 -3.17
CA SER A 137 -7.65 22.18 -1.85
C SER A 137 -9.15 21.92 -2.03
N ALA A 138 -9.74 21.19 -1.11
CA ALA A 138 -11.17 20.92 -1.10
C ALA A 138 -11.83 21.36 0.21
N ALA A 139 -13.16 21.38 0.20
CA ALA A 139 -13.95 21.71 1.38
C ALA A 139 -13.90 20.56 2.40
N GLY A 140 -14.04 20.89 3.69
CA GLY A 140 -13.96 19.89 4.75
C GLY A 140 -15.09 18.85 4.75
N THR A 141 -16.21 19.12 4.06
CA THR A 141 -17.32 18.17 3.90
C THR A 141 -16.93 16.91 3.14
N VAL A 142 -15.79 16.89 2.44
CA VAL A 142 -15.19 15.67 1.88
C VAL A 142 -14.97 14.61 2.96
N ALA A 143 -14.44 14.99 4.13
CA ALA A 143 -14.16 14.04 5.21
C ALA A 143 -15.44 13.32 5.67
N GLN A 144 -16.55 14.05 5.78
CA GLN A 144 -17.86 13.49 6.14
C GLN A 144 -18.38 12.54 5.06
N ALA A 145 -18.25 12.90 3.78
CA ALA A 145 -18.65 12.05 2.67
C ALA A 145 -17.83 10.75 2.62
N LEU A 146 -16.53 10.81 2.90
CA LEU A 146 -15.66 9.63 2.98
C LEU A 146 -16.06 8.70 4.13
N ARG A 147 -16.24 9.23 5.35
CA ARG A 147 -16.72 8.41 6.48
C ARG A 147 -18.10 7.82 6.20
N GLY A 148 -19.01 8.61 5.63
CA GLY A 148 -20.35 8.19 5.27
C GLY A 148 -20.38 7.04 4.25
N ALA A 149 -19.39 6.99 3.36
CA ALA A 149 -19.24 5.89 2.39
C ALA A 149 -18.59 4.63 2.98
N GLY A 150 -17.99 4.70 4.18
CA GLY A 150 -17.39 3.56 4.87
C GLY A 150 -15.87 3.58 4.98
N PHE A 151 -15.17 4.53 4.34
CA PHE A 151 -13.71 4.66 4.48
C PHE A 151 -13.33 4.95 5.93
N ASN A 152 -12.44 4.16 6.52
CA ASN A 152 -11.99 4.32 7.91
C ASN A 152 -10.50 4.62 8.05
N VAL A 153 -9.72 4.53 6.97
CA VAL A 153 -8.30 4.90 6.96
C VAL A 153 -8.04 5.91 5.84
N VAL A 154 -7.39 7.02 6.16
CA VAL A 154 -7.08 8.10 5.20
C VAL A 154 -5.58 8.36 5.16
N ASN A 155 -5.01 8.35 3.97
CA ASN A 155 -3.66 8.83 3.75
C ASN A 155 -3.64 10.32 3.37
N GLN A 156 -2.67 11.05 3.91
CA GLN A 156 -2.37 12.46 3.59
C GLN A 156 -0.97 12.66 3.02
N ALA A 157 -0.10 11.65 2.98
CA ALA A 157 1.22 11.77 2.35
C ALA A 157 1.08 11.74 0.82
N SER A 158 1.21 12.91 0.20
CA SER A 158 1.15 13.11 -1.25
C SER A 158 2.03 14.29 -1.66
N ASN A 159 2.23 14.48 -2.96
CA ASN A 159 2.85 15.69 -3.48
C ASN A 159 2.03 16.97 -3.24
N HIS A 160 0.72 16.85 -3.00
CA HIS A 160 -0.21 17.96 -2.76
C HIS A 160 -0.43 18.29 -1.28
N SER A 161 0.17 17.56 -0.33
CA SER A 161 -0.02 17.77 1.12
C SER A 161 0.23 19.21 1.58
N LEU A 162 1.11 19.96 0.90
CA LEU A 162 1.47 21.34 1.24
C LEU A 162 0.97 22.39 0.25
N ASP A 163 -0.01 22.09 -0.60
CA ASP A 163 -0.55 23.06 -1.56
C ASP A 163 -1.07 24.34 -0.90
N LYS A 164 -1.56 24.23 0.33
CA LYS A 164 -2.01 25.35 1.19
C LYS A 164 -1.06 25.63 2.36
N GLY A 165 0.19 25.19 2.20
CA GLY A 165 1.24 25.25 3.21
C GLY A 165 0.87 24.51 4.50
N GLN A 166 1.70 24.72 5.54
CA GLN A 166 1.49 24.11 6.84
C GLN A 166 0.10 24.41 7.41
N LYS A 167 -0.42 25.63 7.24
CA LYS A 167 -1.74 26.01 7.78
C LYS A 167 -2.86 25.18 7.17
N GLY A 168 -2.83 24.98 5.85
CA GLY A 168 -3.85 24.18 5.17
C GLY A 168 -3.75 22.69 5.51
N LEU A 169 -2.53 22.15 5.63
CA LEU A 169 -2.33 20.77 6.08
C LEU A 169 -2.87 20.54 7.50
N LEU A 170 -2.53 21.42 8.45
CA LEU A 170 -3.03 21.31 9.82
C LEU A 170 -4.57 21.42 9.86
N ARG A 171 -5.16 22.31 9.06
CA ARG A 171 -6.62 22.40 8.93
C ARG A 171 -7.23 21.13 8.35
N SER A 172 -6.58 20.49 7.38
CA SER A 172 -6.98 19.20 6.81
C SER A 172 -7.01 18.13 7.91
N LEU A 173 -5.91 18.01 8.67
CA LEU A 173 -5.81 17.06 9.78
C LEU A 173 -6.89 17.30 10.84
N ASP A 174 -7.21 18.55 11.16
CA ASP A 174 -8.26 18.88 12.14
C ASP A 174 -9.63 18.43 11.63
N THR A 175 -9.95 18.70 10.37
CA THR A 175 -11.17 18.24 9.71
C THR A 175 -11.30 16.72 9.75
N LEU A 176 -10.24 16.00 9.39
CA LEU A 176 -10.23 14.53 9.39
C LEU A 176 -10.41 13.98 10.81
N ASN A 177 -9.72 14.55 11.79
CA ASN A 177 -9.80 14.12 13.19
C ASN A 177 -11.21 14.30 13.78
N GLU A 178 -11.92 15.37 13.40
CA GLU A 178 -13.31 15.64 13.81
C GLU A 178 -14.32 14.61 13.26
N THR A 179 -13.95 13.82 12.24
CA THR A 179 -14.88 12.90 11.55
C THR A 179 -14.77 11.45 12.05
N GLY A 180 -13.78 11.12 12.89
CA GLY A 180 -13.67 9.79 13.51
C GLY A 180 -13.21 8.68 12.54
N PHE A 181 -12.18 8.95 11.74
CA PHE A 181 -11.40 7.89 11.07
C PHE A 181 -10.64 7.05 12.11
N ASP A 182 -10.43 5.78 11.82
CA ASP A 182 -9.64 4.88 12.66
C ASP A 182 -8.14 5.23 12.57
N ALA A 183 -7.68 5.72 11.41
CA ALA A 183 -6.33 6.21 11.22
C ALA A 183 -6.23 7.34 10.18
N ILE A 184 -5.35 8.31 10.44
CA ILE A 184 -4.96 9.39 9.52
C ILE A 184 -3.44 9.30 9.38
N LEU A 185 -2.97 9.05 8.15
CA LEU A 185 -1.61 8.60 7.88
C LEU A 185 -0.78 9.64 7.13
N GLY A 186 0.53 9.60 7.32
CA GLY A 186 1.50 10.26 6.45
C GLY A 186 1.71 11.76 6.67
N ALA A 187 0.92 12.40 7.55
CA ALA A 187 1.12 13.79 7.96
C ALA A 187 0.78 13.98 9.44
N PHE A 188 1.53 14.85 10.12
CA PHE A 188 1.55 14.90 11.58
C PHE A 188 1.67 16.34 12.11
N ARG A 189 0.98 16.66 13.21
CA ARG A 189 1.04 17.98 13.85
C ARG A 189 2.32 18.15 14.67
N THR A 190 2.77 17.07 15.31
CA THR A 190 3.93 17.07 16.20
C THR A 190 4.87 15.90 15.91
N GLU A 191 6.10 15.99 16.42
CA GLU A 191 7.09 14.91 16.30
C GLU A 191 6.63 13.66 17.05
N GLU A 192 5.94 13.83 18.17
CA GLU A 192 5.37 12.73 18.94
C GLU A 192 4.28 11.98 18.15
N GLU A 193 3.40 12.69 17.43
CA GLU A 193 2.43 12.07 16.53
C GLU A 193 3.12 11.27 15.42
N ALA A 194 4.19 11.80 14.84
CA ALA A 194 4.94 11.15 13.77
C ALA A 194 5.72 9.91 14.23
N ASN A 195 6.16 9.89 15.49
CA ASN A 195 6.85 8.75 16.10
C ASN A 195 5.89 7.74 16.75
N ALA A 196 4.60 8.06 16.84
CA ALA A 196 3.59 7.15 17.35
C ALA A 196 3.32 6.03 16.33
N GLN A 197 3.17 4.81 16.85
CA GLN A 197 2.85 3.65 16.02
C GLN A 197 1.42 3.77 15.48
N GLN A 198 1.30 3.87 14.15
CA GLN A 198 0.01 3.93 13.47
C GLN A 198 -0.55 2.51 13.36
N ILE A 199 -1.29 2.09 14.40
CA ILE A 199 -1.88 0.77 14.50
C ILE A 199 -3.36 0.90 14.82
N ILE A 200 -4.20 0.16 14.08
CA ILE A 200 -5.60 -0.07 14.45
C ILE A 200 -5.77 -1.56 14.81
N GLU A 201 -6.76 -1.86 15.63
CA GLU A 201 -7.11 -3.25 15.97
C GLU A 201 -8.47 -3.60 15.37
N LYS A 202 -8.52 -4.69 14.60
CA LYS A 202 -9.75 -5.23 13.99
C LYS A 202 -9.80 -6.73 14.23
N GLN A 203 -10.90 -7.21 14.78
CA GLN A 203 -11.08 -8.63 15.11
C GLN A 203 -9.93 -9.23 15.95
N GLY A 204 -9.30 -8.42 16.81
CA GLY A 204 -8.14 -8.83 17.63
C GLY A 204 -6.80 -8.86 16.89
N VAL A 205 -6.77 -8.46 15.61
CA VAL A 205 -5.57 -8.36 14.78
C VAL A 205 -5.10 -6.90 14.75
N ARG A 206 -3.83 -6.67 15.06
CA ARG A 206 -3.20 -5.35 14.99
C ARG A 206 -2.70 -5.08 13.58
N ILE A 207 -3.27 -4.08 12.92
CA ILE A 207 -2.92 -3.68 11.57
C ILE A 207 -2.09 -2.41 11.65
N GLY A 208 -0.81 -2.50 11.28
CA GLY A 208 0.11 -1.38 11.24
C GLY A 208 0.10 -0.69 9.87
N PHE A 209 0.37 0.62 9.87
CA PHE A 209 0.43 1.43 8.67
C PHE A 209 1.70 2.27 8.61
N LEU A 210 2.29 2.37 7.43
CA LEU A 210 3.27 3.40 7.09
C LEU A 210 2.87 4.05 5.78
N SER A 211 3.17 5.35 5.61
CA SER A 211 2.85 6.06 4.36
C SER A 211 3.90 7.10 4.03
N TYR A 212 4.28 7.22 2.76
CA TYR A 212 5.34 8.12 2.30
C TYR A 212 5.03 8.72 0.92
N THR A 213 5.53 9.94 0.68
CA THR A 213 5.47 10.62 -0.62
C THR A 213 6.86 10.96 -1.17
N TYR A 214 7.02 10.87 -2.50
CA TYR A 214 8.27 11.20 -3.18
C TYR A 214 8.66 12.68 -3.09
N GLY A 215 7.69 13.57 -2.87
CA GLY A 215 7.92 15.01 -2.93
C GLY A 215 6.68 15.81 -2.51
N LEU A 216 6.75 17.13 -2.68
CA LEU A 216 5.75 18.11 -2.22
C LEU A 216 5.54 19.23 -3.26
N ASN A 217 5.56 18.94 -4.56
CA ASN A 217 5.31 19.91 -5.64
C ASN A 217 6.11 21.24 -5.54
N GLY A 218 7.36 21.17 -5.10
CA GLY A 218 8.25 22.34 -4.97
C GLY A 218 8.17 23.07 -3.63
N TYR A 219 7.29 22.64 -2.72
CA TYR A 219 7.34 23.03 -1.31
C TYR A 219 8.43 22.23 -0.58
N SER A 220 8.97 22.83 0.49
CA SER A 220 9.88 22.16 1.41
C SER A 220 9.25 22.09 2.79
N LEU A 221 9.54 21.01 3.51
CA LEU A 221 9.22 20.93 4.94
C LEU A 221 9.95 22.03 5.70
N PRO A 222 9.30 22.67 6.71
CA PRO A 222 10.00 23.54 7.64
C PRO A 222 11.14 22.79 8.33
N GLN A 223 12.31 23.42 8.46
CA GLN A 223 13.49 22.77 9.05
C GLN A 223 13.26 22.35 10.50
N ASP A 224 12.41 23.08 11.23
CA ASP A 224 12.01 22.80 12.61
C ASP A 224 10.85 21.81 12.71
N LYS A 225 10.32 21.31 11.58
CA LYS A 225 9.19 20.35 11.51
C LYS A 225 9.37 19.33 10.38
N PRO A 226 10.49 18.58 10.34
CA PRO A 226 10.75 17.58 9.30
C PRO A 226 9.77 16.39 9.35
N TRP A 227 9.00 16.24 10.43
CA TRP A 227 7.98 15.21 10.60
C TRP A 227 6.62 15.57 9.98
N LEU A 228 6.41 16.80 9.50
CA LEU A 228 5.08 17.29 9.13
C LEU A 228 4.42 16.45 8.00
N VAL A 229 5.22 15.94 7.06
CA VAL A 229 4.79 14.97 6.04
C VAL A 229 5.90 13.93 5.87
N SER A 230 5.52 12.66 5.82
CA SER A 230 6.45 11.55 5.60
C SER A 230 6.97 11.53 4.17
N LEU A 231 8.24 11.89 3.97
CA LEU A 231 8.92 11.78 2.68
C LEU A 231 9.56 10.41 2.51
N ILE A 232 9.66 9.95 1.26
CA ILE A 232 10.44 8.76 0.91
C ILE A 232 11.91 9.02 1.22
N ASP A 233 12.41 8.30 2.22
CA ASP A 233 13.82 8.16 2.56
C ASP A 233 14.05 6.70 2.94
N ASN A 234 14.92 6.01 2.20
CA ASN A 234 15.06 4.56 2.34
C ASN A 234 15.52 4.12 3.73
N GLU A 235 16.40 4.89 4.38
CA GLU A 235 16.92 4.53 5.70
C GLU A 235 15.87 4.79 6.79
N LYS A 236 15.12 5.90 6.66
CA LYS A 236 13.96 6.15 7.53
C LYS A 236 12.90 5.07 7.36
N ILE A 237 12.54 4.71 6.13
CA ILE A 237 11.55 3.67 5.84
C ILE A 237 11.93 2.35 6.51
N LYS A 238 13.19 1.91 6.35
CA LYS A 238 13.69 0.69 7.00
C LYS A 238 13.63 0.77 8.52
N SER A 239 14.03 1.90 9.10
CA SER A 239 13.95 2.12 10.54
C SER A 239 12.50 2.05 11.05
N ASP A 240 11.57 2.69 10.34
CA ASP A 240 10.15 2.70 10.69
C ASP A 240 9.53 1.29 10.59
N LEU A 241 9.86 0.54 9.52
CA LEU A 241 9.46 -0.86 9.36
C LEU A 241 9.97 -1.74 10.50
N ALA A 242 11.27 -1.66 10.80
CA ALA A 242 11.89 -2.42 11.89
C ALA A 242 11.27 -2.09 13.27
N ALA A 243 10.88 -0.83 13.49
CA ALA A 243 10.25 -0.39 14.73
C ALA A 243 8.78 -0.83 14.85
N LEU A 244 8.03 -0.82 13.75
CA LEU A 244 6.60 -1.11 13.75
C LEU A 244 6.29 -2.61 13.64
N ARG A 245 7.11 -3.37 12.88
CA ARG A 245 6.87 -4.78 12.58
C ARG A 245 6.64 -5.68 13.81
N PRO A 246 7.39 -5.56 14.93
CA PRO A 246 7.16 -6.36 16.13
C PRO A 246 5.83 -6.06 16.84
N ASN A 247 5.18 -4.94 16.50
CA ASN A 247 4.02 -4.41 17.21
C ASN A 247 2.71 -4.59 16.44
N CYS A 248 2.75 -5.09 15.21
CA CYS A 248 1.59 -5.39 14.38
C CYS A 248 1.64 -6.82 13.86
N ASP A 249 0.47 -7.34 13.52
CA ASP A 249 0.26 -8.69 12.99
C ASP A 249 0.16 -8.65 11.45
N TYR A 250 -0.33 -7.55 10.89
CA TYR A 250 -0.34 -7.25 9.45
C TYR A 250 0.15 -5.81 9.19
N LEU A 251 1.01 -5.59 8.19
CA LEU A 251 1.63 -4.27 7.93
C LEU A 251 1.37 -3.80 6.50
N ILE A 252 0.68 -2.67 6.39
CA ILE A 252 0.31 -2.02 5.14
C ILE A 252 1.22 -0.81 4.91
N VAL A 253 1.85 -0.72 3.74
CA VAL A 253 2.69 0.41 3.36
C VAL A 253 2.09 1.12 2.15
N SER A 254 1.73 2.39 2.31
CA SER A 254 1.23 3.27 1.25
C SER A 254 2.36 4.11 0.67
N MET A 255 2.44 4.18 -0.66
CA MET A 255 3.53 4.84 -1.36
C MET A 255 3.03 5.74 -2.48
N HIS A 256 3.26 7.04 -2.34
CA HIS A 256 2.96 8.03 -3.36
C HIS A 256 4.24 8.29 -4.18
N TRP A 257 4.37 7.61 -5.34
CA TRP A 257 5.65 7.39 -6.02
C TRP A 257 5.57 7.19 -7.55
N GLY A 258 6.70 7.03 -8.21
CA GLY A 258 6.72 6.69 -9.63
C GLY A 258 6.57 7.89 -10.57
N ASN A 259 6.25 7.61 -11.82
CA ASN A 259 6.18 8.62 -12.88
C ASN A 259 4.72 8.82 -13.31
N GLU A 260 4.28 10.08 -13.37
CA GLU A 260 2.94 10.42 -13.85
C GLU A 260 2.64 9.83 -15.24
N TYR A 261 1.42 9.29 -15.35
CA TYR A 261 0.80 8.79 -16.59
C TYR A 261 1.50 7.60 -17.24
N GLN A 262 2.39 6.90 -16.53
CA GLN A 262 2.98 5.65 -16.99
C GLN A 262 2.18 4.47 -16.44
N THR A 263 1.60 3.63 -17.31
CA THR A 263 0.84 2.44 -16.90
C THR A 263 1.74 1.27 -16.47
N GLU A 264 3.04 1.37 -16.73
CA GLU A 264 4.05 0.43 -16.24
C GLU A 264 4.85 1.07 -15.09
N PRO A 265 5.13 0.32 -14.01
CA PRO A 265 5.92 0.82 -12.91
C PRO A 265 7.38 0.98 -13.33
N SER A 266 8.00 2.05 -12.84
CA SER A 266 9.43 2.31 -13.05
C SER A 266 10.32 1.33 -12.29
N ASP A 267 11.57 1.19 -12.73
CA ASP A 267 12.59 0.39 -12.01
C ASP A 267 12.77 0.85 -10.56
N GLY A 268 12.63 2.15 -10.30
CA GLY A 268 12.68 2.73 -8.95
C GLY A 268 11.53 2.24 -8.07
N GLN A 269 10.30 2.22 -8.60
CA GLN A 269 9.15 1.65 -7.90
C GLN A 269 9.36 0.15 -7.62
N ARG A 270 9.81 -0.62 -8.61
CA ARG A 270 10.05 -2.07 -8.46
C ARG A 270 11.11 -2.35 -7.40
N THR A 271 12.21 -1.61 -7.42
CA THR A 271 13.30 -1.72 -6.43
C THR A 271 12.82 -1.39 -5.02
N LEU A 272 12.07 -0.30 -4.88
CA LEU A 272 11.56 0.14 -3.57
C LEU A 272 10.49 -0.82 -3.04
N ALA A 273 9.58 -1.31 -3.89
CA ALA A 273 8.58 -2.30 -3.51
C ALA A 273 9.21 -3.62 -3.02
N GLN A 274 10.25 -4.12 -3.71
CA GLN A 274 10.98 -5.30 -3.25
C GLN A 274 11.65 -5.05 -1.89
N MET A 275 12.25 -3.86 -1.69
CA MET A 275 12.82 -3.49 -0.39
C MET A 275 11.77 -3.50 0.72
N LEU A 276 10.59 -2.93 0.48
CA LEU A 276 9.48 -2.94 1.45
C LEU A 276 9.03 -4.37 1.80
N ALA A 277 8.91 -5.25 0.81
CA ALA A 277 8.54 -6.65 1.00
C ALA A 277 9.57 -7.39 1.87
N ASP A 278 10.85 -7.21 1.55
CA ASP A 278 11.99 -7.81 2.27
C ASP A 278 12.08 -7.32 3.72
N GLU A 279 11.73 -6.07 3.98
CA GLU A 279 11.78 -5.44 5.31
C GLU A 279 10.49 -5.63 6.14
N GLY A 280 9.55 -6.46 5.65
CA GLY A 280 8.43 -6.96 6.46
C GLY A 280 7.06 -6.35 6.18
N ALA A 281 6.89 -5.61 5.08
CA ALA A 281 5.57 -5.26 4.58
C ALA A 281 4.78 -6.52 4.18
N ASP A 282 3.46 -6.49 4.37
CA ASP A 282 2.53 -7.55 3.94
C ASP A 282 1.65 -7.10 2.75
N LEU A 283 1.36 -5.80 2.67
CA LEU A 283 0.64 -5.19 1.57
C LEU A 283 1.27 -3.85 1.22
N ILE A 284 1.49 -3.61 -0.07
CA ILE A 284 2.02 -2.36 -0.61
C ILE A 284 0.98 -1.75 -1.53
N ILE A 285 0.61 -0.50 -1.25
CA ILE A 285 -0.43 0.24 -1.99
C ILE A 285 0.21 1.48 -2.60
N GLY A 286 0.24 1.53 -3.93
CA GLY A 286 0.82 2.64 -4.67
C GLY A 286 -0.21 3.66 -5.16
N HIS A 287 0.26 4.90 -5.27
CA HIS A 287 -0.45 6.12 -5.67
C HIS A 287 0.48 7.02 -6.48
N HIS A 288 -0.01 8.16 -7.02
CA HIS A 288 0.72 9.21 -7.77
C HIS A 288 0.71 9.13 -9.31
N PRO A 289 0.92 7.99 -9.99
CA PRO A 289 0.93 7.98 -11.45
C PRO A 289 -0.37 8.47 -12.10
N HIS A 290 -1.46 8.57 -11.33
CA HIS A 290 -2.82 8.94 -11.75
C HIS A 290 -3.41 8.01 -12.80
N VAL A 291 -2.76 6.89 -13.07
CA VAL A 291 -3.20 5.81 -13.95
C VAL A 291 -2.99 4.50 -13.22
N LEU A 292 -3.86 3.54 -13.51
CA LEU A 292 -3.73 2.19 -12.96
C LEU A 292 -2.41 1.55 -13.40
N GLN A 293 -1.72 0.90 -12.46
CA GLN A 293 -0.54 0.07 -12.70
C GLN A 293 -0.78 -1.35 -12.16
N PRO A 294 0.00 -2.36 -12.59
CA PRO A 294 -0.24 -3.76 -12.24
C PRO A 294 -0.26 -4.04 -10.73
N LEU A 295 -1.00 -5.10 -10.38
CA LEU A 295 -0.89 -5.81 -9.11
C LEU A 295 0.04 -7.01 -9.31
N GLU A 296 1.07 -7.11 -8.48
CA GLU A 296 2.06 -8.18 -8.52
C GLU A 296 2.21 -8.81 -7.12
N GLN A 297 2.46 -10.11 -7.09
CA GLN A 297 2.90 -10.82 -5.89
C GLN A 297 4.43 -10.82 -5.86
N LEU A 298 5.01 -10.24 -4.83
CA LEU A 298 6.45 -10.16 -4.62
C LEU A 298 6.87 -11.23 -3.61
N THR A 299 7.87 -12.04 -3.95
CA THR A 299 8.49 -12.95 -2.99
C THR A 299 9.53 -12.19 -2.18
N ALA A 300 9.28 -12.01 -0.88
CA ALA A 300 10.22 -11.43 0.07
C ALA A 300 11.41 -12.37 0.33
N GLN A 301 12.53 -11.84 0.85
CA GLN A 301 13.71 -12.62 1.22
C GLN A 301 13.45 -13.78 2.20
N ASP A 302 12.43 -13.66 3.05
CA ASP A 302 12.01 -14.70 3.99
C ASP A 302 11.01 -15.71 3.40
N GLY A 303 10.71 -15.60 2.10
CA GLY A 303 9.84 -16.49 1.35
C GLY A 303 8.35 -16.17 1.43
N ARG A 304 7.95 -15.07 2.09
CA ARG A 304 6.56 -14.60 2.07
C ARG A 304 6.19 -14.04 0.71
N GLU A 305 4.94 -14.26 0.33
CA GLU A 305 4.31 -13.58 -0.80
C GLU A 305 3.67 -12.28 -0.29
N VAL A 306 4.05 -11.16 -0.90
CA VAL A 306 3.61 -9.80 -0.54
C VAL A 306 2.85 -9.21 -1.72
N THR A 307 1.60 -8.81 -1.48
CA THR A 307 0.79 -8.17 -2.52
C THR A 307 1.23 -6.73 -2.71
N CYS A 308 1.50 -6.32 -3.95
CA CYS A 308 1.88 -4.97 -4.32
C CYS A 308 1.05 -4.49 -5.51
N VAL A 309 0.26 -3.43 -5.33
CA VAL A 309 -0.32 -2.67 -6.44
C VAL A 309 0.49 -1.39 -6.63
N TYR A 310 1.12 -1.21 -7.78
CA TYR A 310 2.06 -0.09 -7.96
C TYR A 310 1.39 1.28 -8.10
N SER A 311 0.14 1.31 -8.56
CA SER A 311 -0.72 2.48 -8.56
C SER A 311 -2.17 2.07 -8.72
N LEU A 312 -3.05 2.59 -7.86
CA LEU A 312 -4.50 2.47 -8.02
C LEU A 312 -5.10 3.53 -8.96
N GLY A 313 -4.28 4.40 -9.55
CA GLY A 313 -4.74 5.52 -10.37
C GLY A 313 -5.56 6.53 -9.57
N ASN A 314 -6.37 7.33 -10.25
CA ASN A 314 -7.31 8.23 -9.58
C ASN A 314 -8.53 7.46 -9.09
N TYR A 315 -8.95 7.71 -7.86
CA TYR A 315 -10.32 7.43 -7.47
C TYR A 315 -11.27 8.40 -8.19
N VAL A 316 -11.00 9.71 -8.07
CA VAL A 316 -11.69 10.77 -8.80
C VAL A 316 -10.70 11.87 -9.16
N SER A 317 -10.81 12.43 -10.37
CA SER A 317 -10.03 13.60 -10.76
C SER A 317 -10.70 14.44 -11.85
N GLY A 318 -10.27 15.70 -11.95
CA GLY A 318 -10.60 16.60 -13.06
C GLY A 318 -9.56 16.58 -14.19
N GLN A 319 -8.76 15.53 -14.31
CA GLN A 319 -7.68 15.46 -15.30
C GLN A 319 -8.20 15.21 -16.72
N HIS A 320 -7.39 15.58 -17.72
CA HIS A 320 -7.78 15.62 -19.13
C HIS A 320 -7.11 14.55 -20.00
N LYS A 321 -6.71 13.41 -19.40
CA LYS A 321 -6.15 12.25 -20.12
C LYS A 321 -7.09 11.06 -20.00
N ARG A 322 -7.28 10.30 -21.07
CA ARG A 322 -8.19 9.14 -21.05
C ARG A 322 -7.80 8.09 -20.00
N ALA A 323 -6.51 7.77 -19.93
CA ALA A 323 -6.01 6.75 -19.02
C ALA A 323 -6.20 7.12 -17.54
N THR A 324 -6.29 8.43 -17.23
CA THR A 324 -6.45 8.90 -15.85
C THR A 324 -7.89 8.82 -15.36
N MET A 325 -8.83 8.44 -16.24
CA MET A 325 -10.23 8.17 -15.89
C MET A 325 -10.44 6.73 -15.44
N LEU A 326 -9.43 5.85 -15.56
CA LEU A 326 -9.46 4.49 -15.06
C LEU A 326 -8.58 4.39 -13.81
N GLY A 327 -9.22 4.17 -12.67
CA GLY A 327 -8.59 3.80 -11.40
C GLY A 327 -8.98 2.40 -10.96
N GLY A 328 -8.76 2.08 -9.69
CA GLY A 328 -9.09 0.77 -9.13
C GLY A 328 -9.49 0.81 -7.66
N LEU A 329 -10.37 -0.11 -7.29
CA LEU A 329 -10.60 -0.57 -5.94
C LEU A 329 -9.79 -1.86 -5.75
N LEU A 330 -8.71 -1.80 -4.99
CA LEU A 330 -8.03 -2.99 -4.47
C LEU A 330 -8.97 -3.70 -3.49
N SER A 331 -9.09 -5.01 -3.62
CA SER A 331 -9.68 -5.90 -2.62
C SER A 331 -8.67 -6.99 -2.24
N VAL A 332 -8.44 -7.15 -0.94
CA VAL A 332 -7.59 -8.20 -0.37
C VAL A 332 -8.33 -8.87 0.78
N GLU A 333 -8.45 -10.20 0.70
CA GLU A 333 -8.81 -11.05 1.84
C GLU A 333 -7.54 -11.73 2.35
N VAL A 334 -7.25 -11.59 3.65
CA VAL A 334 -6.07 -12.21 4.27
C VAL A 334 -6.46 -12.97 5.53
N ASP A 335 -5.98 -14.20 5.64
CA ASP A 335 -6.07 -15.04 6.83
C ASP A 335 -4.83 -14.81 7.70
N VAL A 336 -5.04 -14.28 8.91
CA VAL A 336 -4.00 -14.03 9.92
C VAL A 336 -4.10 -15.07 11.03
N TYR A 337 -3.03 -15.84 11.21
CA TYR A 337 -2.98 -16.93 12.17
C TYR A 337 -2.36 -16.49 13.50
N PRO A 338 -2.77 -17.06 14.64
CA PRO A 338 -2.19 -16.74 15.95
C PRO A 338 -0.69 -17.05 16.10
N ASP A 339 -0.13 -17.88 15.22
CA ASP A 339 1.30 -18.21 15.16
C ASP A 339 2.12 -17.20 14.35
N GLY A 340 1.50 -16.15 13.82
CA GLY A 340 2.13 -15.09 13.03
C GLY A 340 2.23 -15.39 11.53
N ARG A 341 1.69 -16.52 11.05
CA ARG A 341 1.53 -16.78 9.62
C ARG A 341 0.41 -15.90 9.05
N ARG A 342 0.58 -15.46 7.80
CA ARG A 342 -0.39 -14.67 7.04
C ARG A 342 -0.51 -15.26 5.65
N GLU A 343 -1.74 -15.45 5.16
CA GLU A 343 -2.00 -16.02 3.84
C GLU A 343 -3.03 -15.18 3.11
N THR A 344 -2.66 -14.62 1.97
CA THR A 344 -3.59 -13.92 1.08
C THR A 344 -4.53 -14.93 0.43
N ALA A 345 -5.80 -14.92 0.84
CA ALA A 345 -6.84 -15.79 0.29
C ALA A 345 -7.32 -15.30 -1.07
N GLN A 346 -7.41 -13.98 -1.26
CA GLN A 346 -7.75 -13.33 -2.51
C GLN A 346 -7.07 -11.96 -2.56
N ALA A 347 -6.55 -11.58 -3.73
CA ALA A 347 -6.11 -10.22 -4.02
C ALA A 347 -6.43 -9.87 -5.47
N GLY A 348 -7.03 -8.72 -5.69
CA GLY A 348 -7.35 -8.24 -7.03
C GLY A 348 -7.90 -6.82 -7.02
N VAL A 349 -8.19 -6.30 -8.20
CA VAL A 349 -8.61 -4.91 -8.40
C VAL A 349 -9.88 -4.87 -9.23
N VAL A 350 -10.91 -4.23 -8.71
CA VAL A 350 -12.11 -3.83 -9.48
C VAL A 350 -11.81 -2.50 -10.17
N PRO A 351 -11.75 -2.44 -11.51
CA PRO A 351 -11.51 -1.19 -12.20
C PRO A 351 -12.66 -0.21 -11.99
N LEU A 352 -12.33 1.06 -11.75
CA LEU A 352 -13.27 2.14 -11.51
C LEU A 352 -13.12 3.22 -12.58
N VAL A 353 -14.24 3.74 -13.08
CA VAL A 353 -14.28 4.83 -14.05
C VAL A 353 -14.67 6.12 -13.36
N THR A 354 -13.78 7.12 -13.37
CA THR A 354 -14.17 8.51 -13.11
C THR A 354 -15.02 9.00 -14.27
N HIS A 355 -16.33 9.09 -14.09
CA HIS A 355 -17.27 9.60 -15.07
C HIS A 355 -17.55 11.09 -14.82
N TYR A 356 -17.68 11.85 -15.90
CA TYR A 356 -18.31 13.17 -15.90
C TYR A 356 -18.89 13.48 -17.27
N GLU A 357 -19.79 14.44 -17.34
CA GLU A 357 -20.42 14.92 -18.56
C GLU A 357 -20.02 16.37 -18.88
N GLY A 358 -20.21 16.76 -20.14
CA GLY A 358 -19.89 18.11 -20.61
C GLY A 358 -18.42 18.45 -20.36
N LYS A 359 -18.15 19.62 -19.77
CA LYS A 359 -16.78 20.06 -19.45
C LYS A 359 -16.32 19.69 -18.03
N ALA A 360 -17.24 19.44 -17.10
CA ALA A 360 -16.99 19.16 -15.69
C ALA A 360 -18.32 19.20 -14.91
N ALA A 361 -19.23 18.28 -15.19
CA ALA A 361 -20.50 18.18 -14.48
C ALA A 361 -20.90 16.71 -14.31
N ARG A 362 -21.80 16.41 -13.37
CA ARG A 362 -22.31 15.06 -13.12
C ARG A 362 -21.18 14.05 -12.88
N TYR A 363 -20.23 14.44 -12.03
CA TYR A 363 -19.15 13.56 -11.60
C TYR A 363 -19.73 12.38 -10.81
N ALA A 364 -19.23 11.19 -11.14
CA ALA A 364 -19.48 9.95 -10.40
C ALA A 364 -18.28 9.02 -10.59
N VAL A 365 -18.05 8.13 -9.63
CA VAL A 365 -17.12 7.01 -9.81
C VAL A 365 -17.94 5.75 -9.98
N ILE A 366 -17.73 4.99 -11.06
CA ILE A 366 -18.58 3.87 -11.45
C ILE A 366 -17.70 2.63 -11.65
N PRO A 367 -18.00 1.48 -11.01
CA PRO A 367 -17.33 0.22 -11.34
C PRO A 367 -17.43 -0.10 -12.83
N LEU A 368 -16.32 -0.54 -13.44
CA LEU A 368 -16.25 -0.72 -14.89
C LEU A 368 -17.26 -1.75 -15.43
N ASP A 369 -17.56 -2.79 -14.65
CA ASP A 369 -18.58 -3.79 -14.94
C ASP A 369 -20.02 -3.26 -14.87
N ALA A 370 -20.24 -2.11 -14.21
CA ALA A 370 -21.49 -1.36 -14.24
C ALA A 370 -21.48 -0.20 -15.28
N TYR A 371 -20.36 0.01 -15.97
CA TYR A 371 -20.19 1.09 -16.93
C TYR A 371 -20.68 0.69 -18.33
N THR A 372 -21.33 1.59 -19.06
CA THR A 372 -22.01 1.27 -20.34
C THR A 372 -21.49 2.11 -21.50
N GLU A 373 -21.76 1.67 -22.73
CA GLU A 373 -21.44 2.46 -23.92
C GLU A 373 -22.28 3.75 -24.00
N GLU A 374 -23.49 3.77 -23.43
CA GLU A 374 -24.30 4.99 -23.30
C GLU A 374 -23.62 6.02 -22.39
N LEU A 375 -23.07 5.58 -21.25
CA LEU A 375 -22.27 6.44 -20.36
C LEU A 375 -20.99 6.91 -21.06
N ALA A 376 -20.29 6.01 -21.75
CA ALA A 376 -19.09 6.37 -22.49
C ALA A 376 -19.36 7.40 -23.60
N ALA A 377 -20.49 7.30 -24.32
CA ALA A 377 -20.88 8.21 -25.38
C ALA A 377 -21.11 9.64 -24.89
N VAL A 378 -21.61 9.83 -23.66
CA VAL A 378 -21.82 11.15 -23.05
C VAL A 378 -20.62 11.66 -22.24
N HIS A 379 -19.62 10.81 -22.00
CA HIS A 379 -18.44 11.16 -21.20
C HIS A 379 -17.74 12.44 -21.70
N GLY A 380 -17.47 13.35 -20.78
CA GLY A 380 -17.00 14.71 -21.04
C GLY A 380 -15.56 14.82 -21.52
N ILE A 381 -14.73 13.80 -21.28
CA ILE A 381 -13.32 13.72 -21.71
C ILE A 381 -13.08 14.01 -23.19
N LYS A 382 -14.09 13.74 -24.05
CA LYS A 382 -14.07 14.07 -25.48
C LYS A 382 -13.92 15.57 -25.78
N ASN A 383 -14.15 16.44 -24.78
CA ASN A 383 -13.93 17.88 -24.90
C ASN A 383 -12.45 18.27 -24.73
N PHE A 384 -11.59 17.35 -24.31
CA PHE A 384 -10.18 17.62 -23.98
C PHE A 384 -9.19 16.70 -24.67
N THR A 385 -9.58 15.46 -24.95
CA THR A 385 -8.76 14.46 -25.65
C THR A 385 -9.67 13.53 -26.45
N ASP A 386 -9.12 12.44 -27.01
CA ASP A 386 -9.89 11.44 -27.74
C ASP A 386 -11.06 10.94 -26.87
N PRO A 387 -12.20 10.57 -27.47
CA PRO A 387 -13.30 9.98 -26.74
C PRO A 387 -12.88 8.63 -26.12
N VAL A 388 -13.62 8.24 -25.08
CA VAL A 388 -13.56 6.91 -24.47
C VAL A 388 -14.73 6.06 -24.94
N SER A 389 -14.60 4.74 -24.80
CA SER A 389 -15.67 3.75 -24.97
C SER A 389 -15.57 2.73 -23.84
N LEU A 390 -16.59 1.91 -23.63
CA LEU A 390 -16.48 0.78 -22.70
C LEU A 390 -15.30 -0.13 -23.12
N GLY A 391 -15.23 -0.46 -24.42
CA GLY A 391 -14.13 -1.25 -24.97
C GLY A 391 -12.73 -0.64 -24.79
N TYR A 392 -12.60 0.69 -24.70
CA TYR A 392 -11.32 1.34 -24.37
C TYR A 392 -10.90 1.03 -22.93
N PHE A 393 -11.81 1.21 -21.97
CA PHE A 393 -11.52 0.96 -20.56
C PHE A 393 -11.31 -0.53 -20.29
N ASP A 394 -12.12 -1.41 -20.88
CA ASP A 394 -11.94 -2.86 -20.78
C ASP A 394 -10.57 -3.31 -21.27
N LYS A 395 -10.14 -2.80 -22.44
CA LYS A 395 -8.83 -3.12 -22.98
C LYS A 395 -7.72 -2.62 -22.07
N LEU A 396 -7.82 -1.41 -21.55
CA LEU A 396 -6.81 -0.84 -20.65
C LEU A 396 -6.74 -1.62 -19.33
N ALA A 397 -7.88 -1.93 -18.71
CA ALA A 397 -7.97 -2.73 -17.49
C ALA A 397 -7.36 -4.12 -17.71
N GLN A 398 -7.71 -4.80 -18.82
CA GLN A 398 -7.15 -6.12 -19.14
C GLN A 398 -5.64 -6.08 -19.39
N GLN A 399 -5.14 -5.02 -20.03
CA GLN A 399 -3.71 -4.84 -20.29
C GLN A 399 -2.90 -4.63 -19.01
N VAL A 400 -3.45 -3.88 -18.06
CA VAL A 400 -2.75 -3.52 -16.81
C VAL A 400 -2.90 -4.59 -15.73
N LEU A 401 -4.11 -5.10 -15.51
CA LEU A 401 -4.40 -5.99 -14.39
C LEU A 401 -4.29 -7.48 -14.74
N GLY A 402 -4.47 -7.86 -16.01
CA GLY A 402 -4.43 -9.26 -16.40
C GLY A 402 -5.41 -10.12 -15.59
N GLU A 403 -4.89 -11.12 -14.91
CA GLU A 403 -5.65 -12.05 -14.04
C GLU A 403 -6.05 -11.43 -12.69
N ALA A 404 -5.43 -10.32 -12.28
CA ALA A 404 -5.77 -9.61 -11.05
C ALA A 404 -7.04 -8.75 -11.17
N ARG A 405 -7.68 -8.71 -12.35
CA ARG A 405 -8.93 -7.97 -12.55
C ARG A 405 -10.10 -8.70 -11.90
N LEU A 406 -10.82 -7.99 -11.04
CA LEU A 406 -12.08 -8.40 -10.43
C LEU A 406 -13.25 -7.57 -10.98
N THR A 407 -14.46 -7.99 -10.63
CA THR A 407 -15.74 -7.31 -10.83
C THR A 407 -16.34 -6.89 -9.50
N SER A 408 -17.20 -5.88 -9.50
CA SER A 408 -17.94 -5.46 -8.31
C SER A 408 -18.93 -6.52 -7.81
N GLU A 409 -19.45 -7.35 -8.71
CA GLU A 409 -20.31 -8.48 -8.36
C GLU A 409 -19.58 -9.54 -7.54
N GLU A 410 -18.31 -9.85 -7.88
CA GLU A 410 -17.49 -10.79 -7.11
C GLU A 410 -17.36 -10.33 -5.65
N LEU A 411 -17.15 -9.03 -5.41
CA LEU A 411 -17.04 -8.49 -4.05
C LEU A 411 -18.37 -8.50 -3.29
N SER A 412 -19.48 -8.24 -3.98
CA SER A 412 -20.82 -8.17 -3.37
C SER A 412 -21.36 -9.56 -2.98
N SER A 413 -20.87 -10.62 -3.62
CA SER A 413 -21.33 -12.00 -3.38
C SER A 413 -20.88 -12.61 -2.05
N HIS A 414 -19.96 -11.96 -1.34
CA HIS A 414 -19.36 -12.43 -0.09
C HIS A 414 -20.17 -12.09 1.18
N GLU A 415 -21.42 -11.64 1.03
CA GLU A 415 -22.36 -11.28 2.12
C GLU A 415 -23.42 -12.36 2.46
N HIS A 416 -23.25 -13.62 2.02
CA HIS A 416 -24.21 -14.71 2.29
C HIS A 416 -23.64 -15.89 3.08
#